data_AF-A0A2V3HPL2-F1
#
_entry.id   AF-A0A2V3HPL2-F1
#
_cell.length_a   1.000
_cell.length_b   1.000
_cell.length_c   1.000
_cell.angle_alpha   90.00
_cell.angle_beta   90.00
_cell.angle_gamma   90.00
#
_symmetry.space_group_name_H-M   'P 1'
#
loop_
_entity.id
_entity.type
_entity.pdbx_description
1 polymer ?
#
loop_
_entity_poly.entity_id
_entity_poly.type
_entity_poly.pdbx_seq_one_letter_code
_entity_poly.pdbx_strand_id
1 'polypeptide(L)'
;MFWGSLLVMIGLHQMINPGSLLQSTTMQWLAAGVTALGLSWIGHGLKDMGVKEMRRSLATLELTSPSKRRVDYGLIRDVLLHPDQYGSFLLEAYQAAYEDGVLTDTELDELSRLSDMLDIPPREAAKIATRAAINAAIKDGKATAAEMALIEGSGRSAGLSEEDMQKIRDALEDGIIDDEEKKMLDDVLGRV
;
A
#
# COMPACT_ATOMS: atom_id res chain seq x y z
N MET A 1 12.44 34.44 24.70
CA MET A 1 11.50 35.57 24.58
C MET A 1 11.37 36.36 25.88
N PHE A 2 10.94 35.74 26.98
CA PHE A 2 10.69 36.42 28.28
C PHE A 2 11.88 37.26 28.79
N TRP A 3 13.09 36.69 28.79
CA TRP A 3 14.31 37.36 29.26
C TRP A 3 14.76 38.54 28.38
N GLY A 4 14.59 38.45 27.06
CA GLY A 4 14.94 39.53 26.14
C GLY A 4 14.02 40.75 26.31
N SER A 5 12.71 40.52 26.48
CA SER A 5 11.72 41.57 26.74
C SER A 5 11.99 42.28 28.08
N LEU A 6 12.35 41.52 29.11
CA LEU A 6 12.73 42.04 30.42
C LEU A 6 13.96 42.97 30.34
N LEU A 7 14.99 42.58 29.58
CA LEU A 7 16.19 43.40 29.38
C LEU A 7 15.89 44.70 28.63
N VAL A 8 15.00 44.65 27.62
CA VAL A 8 14.54 45.86 26.91
C VAL A 8 13.83 46.81 27.87
N MET A 9 12.96 46.30 28.75
CA MET A 9 12.24 47.13 29.72
C MET A 9 13.15 47.75 30.77
N ILE A 10 14.12 46.99 31.30
CA ILE A 10 15.09 47.51 32.26
C ILE A 10 15.98 48.58 31.61
N GLY A 11 16.43 48.35 30.37
CA GLY A 11 17.24 49.32 29.62
C GLY A 11 16.47 50.61 29.32
N LEU A 12 15.24 50.53 28.84
CA LEU A 12 14.38 51.71 28.61
C LEU A 12 14.11 52.50 29.90
N HIS A 13 13.85 51.80 31.01
CA HIS A 13 13.61 52.44 32.30
C HIS A 13 14.83 53.24 32.77
N GLN A 14 16.03 52.67 32.65
CA GLN A 14 17.28 53.31 33.06
C GLN A 14 17.70 54.46 32.12
N MET A 15 17.24 54.45 30.87
CA MET A 15 17.47 55.52 29.91
C MET A 15 16.62 56.76 30.22
N ILE A 16 15.37 56.56 30.65
CA ILE A 16 14.44 57.62 31.04
C ILE A 16 14.75 58.13 32.46
N ASN A 17 15.10 57.23 33.39
CA ASN A 17 15.42 57.56 34.77
C ASN A 17 16.83 57.07 35.12
N PRO A 18 17.89 57.80 34.72
CA PRO A 18 19.25 57.42 35.08
C PRO A 18 19.47 57.62 36.59
N GLY A 19 19.80 56.53 37.30
CA GLY A 19 20.10 56.58 38.73
C GLY A 19 21.37 57.39 39.06
N SER A 20 21.60 57.66 40.34
CA SER A 20 22.69 58.53 40.82
C SER A 20 24.06 57.87 40.95
N LEU A 21 24.21 56.59 40.58
CA LEU A 21 25.43 55.81 40.79
C LEU A 21 26.58 56.17 39.82
N LEU A 22 26.26 56.70 38.65
CA LEU A 22 27.23 57.10 37.62
C LEU A 22 26.82 58.46 37.01
N GLN A 23 27.69 59.06 36.21
CA GLN A 23 27.32 60.22 35.40
C GLN A 23 26.18 59.86 34.45
N SER A 24 25.15 60.70 34.38
CA SER A 24 23.92 60.46 33.61
C SER A 24 24.19 59.96 32.18
N THR A 25 25.13 60.60 31.48
CA THR A 25 25.53 60.22 30.11
C THR A 25 26.06 58.78 30.04
N THR A 26 26.92 58.37 30.97
CA THR A 26 27.48 57.01 30.99
C THR A 26 26.42 55.96 31.30
N MET A 27 25.48 56.27 32.19
CA MET A 27 24.35 55.39 32.53
C MET A 27 23.41 55.21 31.33
N GLN A 28 23.14 56.28 30.59
CA GLN A 28 22.30 56.23 29.38
C GLN A 28 22.95 55.41 28.26
N TRP A 29 24.27 55.51 28.08
CA TRP A 29 25.00 54.67 27.12
C TRP A 29 24.95 53.18 27.49
N LEU A 30 25.10 52.85 28.77
CA LEU A 30 24.96 51.47 29.25
C LEU A 30 23.53 50.95 29.08
N ALA A 31 22.53 51.77 29.40
CA ALA A 31 21.12 51.46 29.22
C ALA A 31 20.75 51.20 27.75
N ALA A 32 21.29 52.01 26.83
CA ALA A 32 21.15 51.80 25.39
C ALA A 32 21.77 50.46 24.94
N GLY A 33 22.94 50.10 25.48
CA GLY A 33 23.60 48.82 25.22
C GLY A 33 22.76 47.61 25.68
N VAL A 34 22.19 47.67 26.89
CA VAL A 34 21.31 46.61 27.43
C VAL A 34 20.02 46.48 26.60
N THR A 35 19.46 47.60 26.15
CA THR A 35 18.27 47.61 25.29
C THR A 35 18.55 46.96 23.93
N ALA A 36 19.69 47.27 23.30
CA ALA A 36 20.11 46.69 22.03
C ALA A 36 20.36 45.17 22.14
N LEU A 37 20.97 44.71 23.22
CA LEU A 37 21.16 43.28 23.50
C LEU A 37 19.82 42.55 23.67
N GLY A 38 18.86 43.15 24.37
CA GLY A 38 17.52 42.59 24.51
C GLY A 38 16.79 42.42 23.17
N LEU A 39 16.86 43.44 22.29
CA LEU A 39 16.29 43.38 20.93
C LEU A 39 16.98 42.32 20.06
N SER A 40 18.30 42.21 20.12
CA SER A 40 19.06 41.18 19.41
C SER A 40 18.64 39.77 19.84
N TRP A 41 18.45 39.55 21.14
CA TRP A 41 18.02 38.26 21.69
C TRP A 41 16.59 37.89 21.28
N ILE A 42 15.67 38.87 21.25
CA ILE A 42 14.30 38.67 20.74
C ILE A 42 14.34 38.31 19.25
N GLY A 43 15.12 39.05 18.45
CA GLY A 43 15.28 38.79 17.02
C GLY A 43 15.84 37.40 16.73
N HIS A 44 16.86 36.97 17.47
CA HIS A 44 17.43 35.63 17.33
C HIS A 44 16.42 34.54 17.73
N GLY A 45 15.71 34.73 18.85
CA GLY A 45 14.70 33.76 19.30
C GLY A 45 13.52 33.61 18.32
N LEU A 46 13.10 34.71 17.68
CA LEU A 46 12.06 34.68 16.65
C LEU A 46 12.54 33.97 15.38
N LYS A 47 13.78 34.24 14.95
CA LYS A 47 14.40 33.57 13.80
C LYS A 47 14.48 32.06 14.00
N ASP A 48 14.93 31.60 15.16
CA ASP A 48 15.04 30.16 15.47
C ASP A 48 13.68 29.47 15.50
N MET A 49 12.65 30.17 15.97
CA MET A 49 11.29 29.65 15.98
C MET A 49 10.72 29.56 14.57
N GLY A 50 10.92 30.58 13.73
CA GLY A 50 10.53 30.56 12.32
C GLY A 50 11.23 29.46 11.51
N VAL A 51 12.52 29.21 11.77
CA VAL A 51 13.26 28.11 11.13
C VAL A 51 12.74 26.75 11.59
N LYS A 52 12.43 26.59 12.88
CA LYS A 52 11.85 25.34 13.41
C LYS A 52 10.46 25.08 12.85
N GLU A 53 9.65 26.13 12.70
CA GLU A 53 8.31 26.03 12.15
C GLU A 53 8.33 25.78 10.64
N MET A 54 9.25 26.39 9.90
CA MET A 54 9.50 26.06 8.49
C MET A 54 10.04 24.64 8.31
N ARG A 55 10.95 24.17 9.17
CA ARG A 55 11.42 22.78 9.13
C ARG A 55 10.30 21.81 9.48
N ARG A 56 9.45 22.14 10.46
CA ARG A 56 8.28 21.34 10.83
C ARG A 56 7.25 21.34 9.71
N SER A 57 6.99 22.47 9.06
CA SER A 57 6.07 22.56 7.94
C SER A 57 6.60 21.81 6.72
N LEU A 58 7.90 21.92 6.40
CA LEU A 58 8.57 21.13 5.37
C LEU A 58 8.54 19.63 5.69
N ALA A 59 8.85 19.23 6.92
CA ALA A 59 8.78 17.83 7.33
C ALA A 59 7.34 17.28 7.29
N THR A 60 6.35 18.10 7.65
CA THR A 60 4.93 17.73 7.54
C THR A 60 4.50 17.68 6.07
N LEU A 61 4.98 18.59 5.22
CA LEU A 61 4.79 18.60 3.77
C LEU A 61 5.49 17.43 3.09
N GLU A 62 6.65 16.98 3.57
CA GLU A 62 7.34 15.76 3.12
C GLU A 62 6.58 14.50 3.56
N LEU A 63 6.03 14.48 4.78
CA LEU A 63 5.12 13.41 5.24
C LEU A 63 3.78 13.39 4.47
N THR A 64 3.38 14.53 3.91
CA THR A 64 2.16 14.68 3.10
C THR A 64 2.45 14.54 1.60
N SER A 65 3.73 14.64 1.20
CA SER A 65 4.18 14.48 -0.18
C SER A 65 4.42 12.99 -0.46
N PRO A 66 3.80 12.42 -1.50
CA PRO A 66 3.85 11.00 -1.75
C PRO A 66 5.17 10.66 -2.45
N SER A 67 6.21 10.25 -1.73
CA SER A 67 7.20 9.37 -2.36
C SER A 67 7.96 8.44 -1.42
N LYS A 68 7.92 7.17 -1.87
CA LYS A 68 8.79 6.03 -1.61
C LYS A 68 8.58 5.23 -0.31
N ARG A 69 7.82 4.13 -0.51
CA ARG A 69 7.64 2.95 0.35
C ARG A 69 6.70 3.14 1.54
N ARG A 70 5.53 3.69 1.27
CA ARG A 70 4.34 3.48 2.11
C ARG A 70 3.55 2.35 1.48
N VAL A 71 3.25 1.32 2.27
CA VAL A 71 2.26 0.30 1.92
C VAL A 71 1.01 1.05 1.47
N ASP A 72 0.53 0.77 0.25
CA ASP A 72 -0.57 1.51 -0.34
C ASP A 72 -1.88 1.08 0.34
N TYR A 73 -2.23 1.79 1.41
CA TYR A 73 -3.47 1.53 2.15
C TYR A 73 -4.72 1.81 1.32
N GLY A 74 -4.60 2.51 0.18
CA GLY A 74 -5.68 2.64 -0.80
C GLY A 74 -5.88 1.33 -1.55
N LEU A 75 -4.79 0.75 -2.07
CA LEU A 75 -4.82 -0.59 -2.67
C LEU A 75 -5.30 -1.64 -1.68
N ILE A 76 -4.77 -1.68 -0.44
CA ILE A 76 -5.23 -2.64 0.59
C ILE A 76 -6.70 -2.41 0.97
N ARG A 77 -7.16 -1.16 1.02
CA ARG A 77 -8.58 -0.88 1.32
C ARG A 77 -9.48 -1.30 0.18
N ASP A 78 -9.10 -1.05 -1.07
CA ASP A 78 -9.84 -1.53 -2.24
C ASP A 78 -9.80 -3.07 -2.29
N VAL A 79 -8.68 -3.67 -1.84
CA VAL A 79 -8.51 -5.11 -1.59
C VAL A 79 -9.47 -5.69 -0.59
N LEU A 80 -9.75 -4.95 0.47
CA LEU A 80 -10.73 -5.36 1.48
C LEU A 80 -12.17 -4.98 1.13
N LEU A 81 -12.39 -4.06 0.19
CA LEU A 81 -13.71 -3.54 -0.20
C LEU A 81 -14.35 -4.30 -1.38
N HIS A 82 -13.56 -4.96 -2.22
CA HIS A 82 -14.03 -5.70 -3.40
C HIS A 82 -13.54 -7.17 -3.46
N PRO A 83 -13.80 -8.00 -2.44
CA PRO A 83 -13.34 -9.40 -2.37
C PRO A 83 -13.73 -10.23 -3.61
N ASP A 84 -14.86 -9.90 -4.23
CA ASP A 84 -15.36 -10.49 -5.48
C ASP A 84 -14.44 -10.26 -6.69
N GLN A 85 -13.72 -9.13 -6.72
CA GLN A 85 -12.78 -8.83 -7.82
C GLN A 85 -11.42 -9.52 -7.65
N TYR A 86 -11.06 -9.99 -6.44
CA TYR A 86 -9.76 -10.62 -6.20
C TYR A 86 -9.65 -12.06 -6.71
N GLY A 87 -10.78 -12.75 -6.87
CA GLY A 87 -10.82 -14.03 -7.58
C GLY A 87 -10.28 -13.91 -9.01
N SER A 88 -10.49 -12.76 -9.67
CA SER A 88 -9.98 -12.52 -11.03
C SER A 88 -8.45 -12.37 -11.10
N PHE A 89 -7.84 -11.76 -10.07
CA PHE A 89 -6.37 -11.65 -9.98
C PHE A 89 -5.71 -13.01 -9.72
N LEU A 90 -6.30 -13.82 -8.84
CA LEU A 90 -5.82 -15.19 -8.61
C LEU A 90 -5.99 -16.03 -9.88
N LEU A 91 -7.10 -15.86 -10.60
CA LEU A 91 -7.35 -16.53 -11.88
C LEU A 91 -6.31 -16.16 -12.93
N GLU A 92 -5.97 -14.88 -13.08
CA GLU A 92 -4.95 -14.41 -14.02
C GLU A 92 -3.57 -14.96 -13.66
N ALA A 93 -3.22 -15.00 -12.37
CA ALA A 93 -1.96 -15.57 -11.90
C ALA A 93 -1.85 -17.07 -12.21
N TYR A 94 -2.91 -17.85 -11.98
CA TYR A 94 -2.95 -19.26 -12.36
C TYR A 94 -2.87 -19.44 -13.89
N GLN A 95 -3.56 -18.61 -14.67
CA GLN A 95 -3.49 -18.70 -16.14
C GLN A 95 -2.08 -18.45 -16.67
N ALA A 96 -1.35 -17.49 -16.09
CA ALA A 96 0.04 -17.24 -16.44
C ALA A 96 0.94 -18.43 -16.09
N ALA A 97 0.75 -19.03 -14.91
CA ALA A 97 1.51 -20.20 -14.49
C ALA A 97 1.20 -21.47 -15.29
N TYR A 98 0.02 -21.57 -15.91
CA TYR A 98 -0.35 -22.70 -16.75
C TYR A 98 -0.04 -22.50 -18.24
N GLU A 99 0.47 -21.33 -18.65
CA GLU A 99 0.71 -21.01 -20.07
C GLU A 99 1.78 -21.91 -20.72
N ASP A 100 2.73 -22.42 -19.93
CA ASP A 100 3.75 -23.36 -20.41
C ASP A 100 3.37 -24.84 -20.20
N GLY A 101 2.20 -25.10 -19.62
CA GLY A 101 1.67 -26.43 -19.32
C GLY A 101 2.35 -27.16 -18.15
N VAL A 102 3.27 -26.52 -17.42
CA VAL A 102 4.04 -27.15 -16.34
C VAL A 102 4.06 -26.27 -15.09
N LEU A 103 3.31 -26.67 -14.07
CA LEU A 103 3.35 -25.98 -12.78
C LEU A 103 4.57 -26.42 -11.95
N THR A 104 5.49 -25.50 -11.67
CA THR A 104 6.64 -25.75 -10.81
C THR A 104 6.31 -25.60 -9.31
N ASP A 105 7.11 -26.24 -8.44
CA ASP A 105 6.95 -26.12 -6.98
C ASP A 105 7.09 -24.66 -6.49
N THR A 106 7.92 -23.87 -7.17
CA THR A 106 8.10 -22.43 -6.88
C THR A 106 6.85 -21.63 -7.22
N GLU A 107 6.23 -21.87 -8.38
CA GLU A 107 5.00 -21.19 -8.79
C GLU A 107 3.83 -21.60 -7.90
N LEU A 108 3.75 -22.88 -7.51
CA LEU A 108 2.75 -23.37 -6.57
C LEU A 108 2.85 -22.64 -5.21
N ASP A 109 4.05 -22.45 -4.67
CA ASP A 109 4.27 -21.72 -3.41
C ASP A 109 3.91 -20.23 -3.55
N GLU A 110 4.24 -19.60 -4.68
CA GLU A 110 3.85 -18.22 -4.97
C GLU A 110 2.32 -18.06 -5.05
N LEU A 111 1.63 -18.97 -5.72
CA LEU A 111 0.17 -19.00 -5.84
C LEU A 111 -0.51 -19.26 -4.49
N SER A 112 0.04 -20.16 -3.67
CA SER A 112 -0.47 -20.43 -2.31
C SER A 112 -0.33 -19.20 -1.41
N ARG A 113 0.80 -18.49 -1.49
CA ARG A 113 0.98 -17.24 -0.74
C ARG A 113 0.02 -16.17 -1.24
N LEU A 114 -0.24 -16.12 -2.55
CA LEU A 114 -1.19 -15.19 -3.12
C LEU A 114 -2.61 -15.49 -2.63
N SER A 115 -3.05 -16.75 -2.60
CA SER A 115 -4.37 -17.12 -2.05
C SER A 115 -4.50 -16.75 -0.58
N ASP A 116 -3.45 -16.97 0.23
CA ASP A 116 -3.42 -16.62 1.64
C ASP A 116 -3.50 -15.10 1.86
N MET A 117 -2.79 -14.33 1.02
CA MET A 117 -2.83 -12.86 1.06
C MET A 117 -4.20 -12.29 0.69
N LEU A 118 -4.92 -12.98 -0.19
CA LEU A 118 -6.27 -12.61 -0.64
C LEU A 118 -7.38 -13.15 0.27
N ASP A 119 -7.03 -13.89 1.34
CA ASP A 119 -7.96 -14.56 2.25
C ASP A 119 -8.97 -15.48 1.53
N ILE A 120 -8.53 -16.09 0.43
CA ILE A 120 -9.36 -17.01 -0.37
C ILE A 120 -9.22 -18.41 0.22
N PRO A 121 -10.32 -19.07 0.63
CA PRO A 121 -10.25 -20.39 1.21
C PRO A 121 -9.70 -21.42 0.20
N PRO A 122 -8.94 -22.45 0.66
CA PRO A 122 -8.27 -23.40 -0.23
C PRO A 122 -9.19 -24.07 -1.26
N ARG A 123 -10.45 -24.29 -0.88
CA ARG A 123 -11.45 -24.90 -1.76
C ARG A 123 -11.89 -23.98 -2.90
N GLU A 124 -11.99 -22.67 -2.64
CA GLU A 124 -12.30 -21.69 -3.67
C GLU A 124 -11.09 -21.42 -4.56
N ALA A 125 -9.89 -21.36 -3.98
CA ALA A 125 -8.64 -21.29 -4.75
C ALA A 125 -8.51 -22.48 -5.72
N ALA A 126 -8.86 -23.70 -5.28
CA ALA A 126 -8.87 -24.88 -6.14
C ALA A 126 -9.89 -24.81 -7.29
N LYS A 127 -11.07 -24.19 -7.07
CA LYS A 127 -12.05 -23.94 -8.16
C LYS A 127 -11.49 -22.96 -9.19
N ILE A 128 -10.86 -21.89 -8.72
CA ILE A 128 -10.20 -20.88 -9.56
C ILE A 128 -9.06 -21.52 -10.36
N ALA A 129 -8.23 -22.35 -9.71
CA ALA A 129 -7.15 -23.09 -10.36
C ALA A 129 -7.68 -24.05 -11.44
N THR A 130 -8.77 -24.78 -11.16
CA THR A 130 -9.41 -25.68 -12.13
C THR A 130 -9.91 -24.90 -13.35
N ARG A 131 -10.54 -23.73 -13.12
CA ARG A 131 -11.01 -22.86 -14.20
C ARG A 131 -9.86 -22.27 -15.02
N ALA A 132 -8.78 -21.87 -14.38
CA ALA A 132 -7.59 -21.36 -15.06
C ALA A 132 -6.92 -22.43 -15.93
N ALA A 133 -6.82 -23.67 -15.44
CA ALA A 133 -6.28 -24.80 -16.19
C ALA A 133 -7.14 -25.15 -17.42
N ILE A 134 -8.48 -25.12 -17.27
CA ILE A 134 -9.42 -25.27 -18.39
C ILE A 134 -9.21 -24.17 -19.43
N ASN A 135 -9.13 -22.90 -19.00
CA ASN A 135 -8.93 -21.78 -19.90
C ASN A 135 -7.59 -21.84 -20.65
N ALA A 136 -6.52 -22.33 -19.99
CA ALA A 136 -5.22 -22.54 -20.62
C ALA A 136 -5.30 -23.61 -21.72
N ALA A 137 -5.91 -24.77 -21.41
CA ALA A 137 -6.08 -25.86 -22.37
C ALA A 137 -6.90 -25.47 -23.62
N ILE A 138 -7.90 -24.58 -23.46
CA ILE A 138 -8.72 -24.08 -24.58
C ILE A 138 -7.94 -23.12 -25.47
N LYS A 139 -7.07 -22.29 -24.89
CA LYS A 139 -6.30 -21.27 -25.64
C LYS A 139 -5.48 -21.90 -26.76
N ASP A 140 -4.95 -23.10 -26.52
CA ASP A 140 -4.15 -23.86 -27.47
C ASP A 140 -4.98 -24.84 -28.32
N GLY A 141 -6.30 -24.90 -28.10
CA GLY A 141 -7.27 -25.65 -28.89
C GLY A 141 -7.24 -27.16 -28.71
N LYS A 142 -6.40 -27.69 -27.80
CA LYS A 142 -6.33 -29.11 -27.41
C LYS A 142 -5.79 -29.25 -26.00
N ALA A 143 -6.51 -29.96 -25.14
CA ALA A 143 -5.99 -30.37 -23.85
C ALA A 143 -4.96 -31.49 -23.99
N THR A 144 -3.72 -31.23 -23.61
CA THR A 144 -2.65 -32.23 -23.53
C THR A 144 -2.81 -33.11 -22.29
N ALA A 145 -2.17 -34.28 -22.28
CA ALA A 145 -2.22 -35.19 -21.12
C ALA A 145 -1.67 -34.57 -19.82
N ALA A 146 -0.73 -33.62 -19.92
CA ALA A 146 -0.20 -32.89 -18.78
C ALA A 146 -1.23 -31.92 -18.20
N GLU A 147 -1.91 -31.14 -19.06
CA GLU A 147 -2.96 -30.21 -18.66
C GLU A 147 -4.17 -30.95 -18.07
N MET A 148 -4.54 -32.09 -18.63
CA MET A 148 -5.60 -32.93 -18.08
C MET A 148 -5.29 -33.41 -16.66
N ALA A 149 -4.02 -33.78 -16.40
CA ALA A 149 -3.59 -34.17 -15.05
C ALA A 149 -3.66 -32.99 -14.06
N LEU A 150 -3.35 -31.77 -14.51
CA LEU A 150 -3.47 -30.54 -13.71
C LEU A 150 -4.93 -30.20 -13.40
N ILE A 151 -5.82 -30.34 -14.38
CA ILE A 151 -7.28 -30.16 -14.22
C ILE A 151 -7.83 -31.18 -13.22
N GLU A 152 -7.43 -32.45 -13.31
CA GLU A 152 -7.85 -33.49 -12.37
C GLU A 152 -7.34 -33.27 -10.95
N GLY A 153 -6.07 -32.87 -10.80
CA GLY A 153 -5.49 -32.55 -9.50
C GLY A 153 -6.19 -31.38 -8.81
N SER A 154 -6.45 -30.31 -9.58
CA SER A 154 -7.15 -29.12 -9.09
C SER A 154 -8.62 -29.40 -8.80
N GLY A 155 -9.30 -30.14 -9.67
CA GLY A 155 -10.72 -30.46 -9.54
C GLY A 155 -11.04 -31.35 -8.34
N ARG A 156 -10.19 -32.34 -8.03
CA ARG A 156 -10.30 -33.13 -6.80
C ARG A 156 -10.10 -32.25 -5.55
N SER A 157 -9.16 -31.31 -5.61
CA SER A 157 -8.89 -30.36 -4.51
C SER A 157 -10.05 -29.38 -4.30
N ALA A 158 -10.81 -29.05 -5.35
CA ALA A 158 -12.04 -28.27 -5.28
C ALA A 158 -13.23 -29.07 -4.69
N GLY A 159 -13.09 -30.40 -4.59
CA GLY A 159 -14.13 -31.30 -4.15
C GLY A 159 -15.23 -31.51 -5.19
N LEU A 160 -14.86 -31.51 -6.47
CA LEU A 160 -15.76 -31.86 -7.58
C LEU A 160 -16.09 -33.35 -7.56
N SER A 161 -17.30 -33.70 -7.99
CA SER A 161 -17.69 -35.10 -8.15
C SER A 161 -17.04 -35.71 -9.39
N GLU A 162 -16.87 -37.03 -9.41
CA GLU A 162 -16.34 -37.74 -10.59
C GLU A 162 -17.25 -37.55 -11.83
N GLU A 163 -18.55 -37.32 -11.62
CA GLU A 163 -19.50 -36.99 -12.69
C GLU A 163 -19.23 -35.61 -13.29
N ASP A 164 -18.95 -34.61 -12.45
CA ASP A 164 -18.64 -33.25 -12.93
C ASP A 164 -17.26 -33.21 -13.60
N MET A 165 -16.30 -33.98 -13.08
CA MET A 165 -15.01 -34.17 -13.74
C MET A 165 -15.16 -34.85 -15.11
N GLN A 166 -16.10 -35.78 -15.26
CA GLN A 166 -16.38 -36.39 -16.56
C GLN A 166 -16.97 -35.39 -17.55
N LYS A 167 -17.92 -34.55 -17.13
CA LYS A 167 -18.47 -33.49 -17.99
C LYS A 167 -17.39 -32.52 -18.45
N ILE A 168 -16.43 -32.16 -17.57
CA ILE A 168 -15.30 -31.31 -17.92
C ILE A 168 -14.40 -32.02 -18.95
N ARG A 169 -14.16 -33.32 -18.81
CA ARG A 169 -13.39 -34.10 -19.81
C ARG A 169 -14.07 -34.12 -21.17
N ASP A 170 -15.37 -34.40 -21.18
CA ASP A 170 -16.16 -34.49 -22.43
C ASP A 170 -16.18 -33.12 -23.15
N ALA A 171 -16.31 -32.02 -22.40
CA ALA A 171 -16.28 -30.65 -22.93
C ALA A 171 -14.89 -30.16 -23.40
N LEU A 172 -13.82 -30.90 -23.08
CA LEU A 172 -12.46 -30.60 -23.53
C LEU A 172 -12.02 -31.49 -24.70
N GLU A 173 -12.81 -32.50 -25.06
CA GLU A 173 -12.47 -33.49 -26.08
C GLU A 173 -12.55 -32.91 -27.50
N ASP A 174 -13.50 -32.00 -27.75
CA ASP A 174 -13.68 -31.35 -29.05
C ASP A 174 -12.80 -30.09 -29.24
N GLY A 175 -12.18 -29.63 -28.15
CA GLY A 175 -11.27 -28.48 -28.12
C GLY A 175 -11.95 -27.11 -28.25
N ILE A 176 -13.30 -27.03 -28.20
CA ILE A 176 -14.06 -25.80 -28.38
C ILE A 176 -15.17 -25.72 -27.34
N ILE A 177 -15.03 -24.85 -26.35
CA ILE A 177 -16.11 -24.62 -25.38
C ILE A 177 -17.22 -23.77 -25.98
N ASP A 178 -18.40 -24.36 -26.11
CA ASP A 178 -19.61 -23.66 -26.54
C ASP A 178 -20.30 -22.86 -25.40
N ASP A 179 -21.34 -22.10 -25.74
CA ASP A 179 -22.07 -21.29 -24.76
C ASP A 179 -22.82 -22.15 -23.70
N GLU A 180 -23.18 -23.39 -24.03
CA GLU A 180 -23.83 -24.32 -23.11
C GLU A 180 -22.83 -24.92 -22.11
N GLU A 181 -21.65 -25.30 -22.59
CA GLU A 181 -20.54 -25.81 -21.79
C GLU A 181 -19.95 -24.74 -20.89
N LYS A 182 -19.84 -23.49 -21.37
CA LYS A 182 -19.43 -22.36 -20.54
C LYS A 182 -20.39 -22.14 -19.37
N LYS A 183 -21.70 -22.27 -19.63
CA LYS A 183 -22.72 -22.17 -18.58
C LYS A 183 -22.64 -23.34 -17.60
N MET A 184 -22.38 -24.55 -18.09
CA MET A 184 -22.15 -25.73 -17.25
C MET A 184 -20.93 -25.53 -16.34
N LEU A 185 -19.81 -25.01 -16.87
CA LEU A 185 -18.61 -24.69 -16.10
C LEU A 185 -18.84 -23.60 -15.06
N ASP A 186 -19.61 -22.57 -15.39
CA ASP A 186 -19.99 -21.51 -14.45
C ASP A 186 -20.87 -22.04 -13.30
N ASP A 187 -21.75 -23.01 -13.57
CA ASP A 187 -22.59 -23.65 -12.54
C ASP A 187 -21.78 -24.61 -11.65
N VAL A 188 -20.78 -25.32 -12.20
CA VAL A 188 -19.94 -26.29 -11.49
C VAL A 188 -18.83 -25.60 -10.67
N LEU A 189 -18.16 -24.61 -11.26
CA LEU A 189 -16.99 -23.95 -10.67
C LEU A 189 -17.33 -22.62 -9.97
N GLY A 190 -18.54 -22.10 -10.18
CA GLY A 190 -18.98 -20.79 -9.71
C GLY A 190 -18.66 -19.67 -10.70
N ARG A 191 -19.50 -18.63 -10.70
CA ARG A 191 -19.22 -17.39 -11.44
C ARG A 191 -18.12 -16.61 -10.73
N VAL A 192 -17.09 -16.26 -11.51
CA VAL A 192 -16.05 -15.27 -11.16
C VAL A 192 -16.42 -13.95 -11.80
#